data_AF-T1JKW6-F1
#
_entry.id   AF-T1JKW6-F1
#
_cell.length_a   1.000
_cell.length_b   1.000
_cell.length_c   1.000
_cell.angle_alpha   90.00
_cell.angle_beta   90.00
_cell.angle_gamma   90.00
#
_symmetry.space_group_name_H-M   'P 1'
#
loop_
_entity.id
_entity.type
_entity.pdbx_description
1 polymer ?
#
loop_
_entity_poly.entity_id
_entity_poly.type
_entity_poly.pdbx_seq_one_letter_code
_entity_poly.pdbx_strand_id
1 'polypeptide(L)'
;MAASTNTPPSLEVGSTVLSGDSVDFLTQLITEDANKVILGPGLRLTAEKVTATKCGLLKQSPSMPHLYWIENHQKRYVAERNDDVIGIVTNKTGDTFRVDIGASEQATISFLAFEGATQKNRPQVQIGDLLYAKLLLASKDMEPELVCVDSYGKSKGLLGVLSGGFVMQMPLHLIRKLRAPGFDVQRVLAKLGTFEIALGMNGRVWIKANSVKDTIAIANAISLLEFMRNDEIQFAVEQITNAMCAF
;
A
#
# COMPACT_ATOMS: atom_id res chain seq x y z
N MET A 1 17.81 -24.30 42.02
CA MET A 1 16.98 -23.55 41.06
C MET A 1 17.59 -23.70 39.68
N ALA A 2 17.15 -24.70 38.92
CA ALA A 2 17.58 -24.86 37.54
C ALA A 2 16.89 -23.76 36.72
N ALA A 3 17.69 -22.83 36.18
CA ALA A 3 17.19 -21.93 35.15
C ALA A 3 16.81 -22.81 33.95
N SER A 4 15.52 -22.95 33.69
CA SER A 4 15.05 -23.51 32.43
C SER A 4 15.68 -22.69 31.32
N THR A 5 16.58 -23.31 30.56
CA THR A 5 17.05 -22.76 29.29
C THR A 5 15.85 -22.70 28.37
N ASN A 6 15.11 -21.58 28.44
CA ASN A 6 14.12 -21.22 27.44
C ASN A 6 14.87 -20.93 26.15
N THR A 7 15.30 -21.98 25.45
CA THR A 7 15.57 -21.87 24.01
C THR A 7 14.26 -21.38 23.39
N PRO A 8 14.25 -20.20 22.75
CA PRO A 8 13.05 -19.73 22.07
C PRO A 8 12.61 -20.79 21.04
N PRO A 9 11.30 -20.98 20.84
CA PRO A 9 10.83 -21.89 19.79
C PRO A 9 11.45 -21.49 18.46
N SER A 10 11.92 -22.47 17.68
CA SER A 10 12.45 -22.22 16.34
C SER A 10 11.34 -21.59 15.49
N LEU A 11 11.46 -20.31 15.21
CA LEU A 11 10.49 -19.56 14.40
C LEU A 11 10.59 -20.03 12.95
N GLU A 12 9.49 -20.50 12.40
CA GLU A 12 9.37 -20.89 10.99
C GLU A 12 8.57 -19.85 10.20
N VAL A 13 8.67 -19.90 8.87
CA VAL A 13 7.82 -19.07 7.99
C VAL A 13 6.36 -19.46 8.21
N GLY A 14 5.50 -18.46 8.43
CA GLY A 14 4.10 -18.66 8.81
C GLY A 14 3.85 -18.71 10.32
N SER A 15 4.90 -18.59 11.15
CA SER A 15 4.73 -18.38 12.59
C SER A 15 4.39 -16.92 12.91
N THR A 16 3.64 -16.72 13.98
CA THR A 16 3.41 -15.38 14.55
C THR A 16 4.62 -14.96 15.37
N VAL A 17 5.15 -13.78 15.07
CA VAL A 17 6.30 -13.19 15.76
C VAL A 17 5.84 -12.00 16.58
N LEU A 18 6.48 -11.78 17.72
CA LEU A 18 6.31 -10.60 18.57
C LEU A 18 7.52 -9.67 18.41
N SER A 19 7.32 -8.41 18.80
CA SER A 19 8.42 -7.45 18.82
C SER A 19 9.48 -7.88 19.84
N GLY A 20 10.73 -7.97 19.40
CA GLY A 20 11.87 -8.40 20.20
C GLY A 20 12.30 -9.85 19.95
N ASP A 21 11.46 -10.66 19.29
CA ASP A 21 11.82 -12.04 18.97
C ASP A 21 13.00 -12.09 17.97
N SER A 22 13.94 -13.00 18.22
CA SER A 22 15.07 -13.26 17.32
C SER A 22 14.71 -14.33 16.30
N VAL A 23 14.97 -14.05 15.03
CA VAL A 23 14.73 -14.99 13.93
C VAL A 23 16.06 -15.63 13.57
N ASP A 24 16.40 -16.69 14.30
CA ASP A 24 17.75 -17.29 14.27
C ASP A 24 18.09 -17.90 12.90
N PHE A 25 17.11 -18.48 12.20
CA PHE A 25 17.35 -19.05 10.86
C PHE A 25 17.75 -17.99 9.82
N LEU A 26 17.16 -16.79 9.87
CA LEU A 26 17.56 -15.68 8.99
C LEU A 26 18.96 -15.16 9.33
N THR A 27 19.30 -15.19 10.63
CA THR A 27 20.61 -14.79 11.11
C THR A 27 21.70 -15.73 10.58
N GLN A 28 21.44 -17.04 10.60
CA GLN A 28 22.33 -18.05 10.03
C GLN A 28 22.48 -17.88 8.51
N LEU A 29 21.37 -17.71 7.77
CA LEU A 29 21.43 -17.48 6.32
C LEU A 29 22.25 -16.23 5.94
N ILE A 30 22.16 -15.13 6.70
CA ILE A 30 22.94 -13.92 6.45
C ILE A 30 24.44 -14.15 6.73
N THR A 31 24.75 -14.94 7.75
CA THR A 31 26.14 -15.24 8.14
C THR A 31 26.81 -16.15 7.11
N GLU A 32 26.07 -17.09 6.51
CA GLU A 32 26.56 -18.02 5.50
C GLU A 32 26.60 -17.39 4.09
N ASP A 33 25.56 -16.66 3.69
CA ASP A 33 25.40 -16.07 2.36
C ASP A 33 24.80 -14.64 2.44
N ALA A 34 25.60 -13.65 2.83
CA ALA A 34 25.16 -12.26 3.05
C ALA A 34 24.46 -11.59 1.85
N ASN A 35 24.74 -12.03 0.62
CA ASN A 35 24.18 -11.44 -0.60
C ASN A 35 22.81 -12.00 -1.02
N LYS A 36 22.23 -12.95 -0.28
CA LYS A 36 20.93 -13.52 -0.65
C LYS A 36 19.76 -12.87 0.07
N VAL A 37 19.81 -12.61 1.38
CA VAL A 37 18.61 -12.28 2.16
C VAL A 37 18.25 -10.79 2.10
N ILE A 38 17.02 -10.48 1.67
CA ILE A 38 16.45 -9.13 1.75
C ILE A 38 15.46 -9.08 2.92
N LEU A 39 15.77 -8.21 3.89
CA LEU A 39 14.89 -7.93 5.02
C LEU A 39 13.88 -6.86 4.63
N GLY A 40 12.62 -7.26 4.55
CA GLY A 40 11.49 -6.39 4.31
C GLY A 40 10.94 -5.74 5.58
N PRO A 41 9.77 -5.09 5.49
CA PRO A 41 9.16 -4.36 6.59
C PRO A 41 8.95 -5.22 7.84
N GLY A 42 9.25 -4.64 9.01
CA GLY A 42 9.07 -5.29 10.31
C GLY A 42 10.26 -6.10 10.79
N LEU A 43 11.21 -6.46 9.93
CA LEU A 43 12.47 -7.10 10.31
C LEU A 43 13.61 -6.07 10.36
N ARG A 44 14.52 -6.23 11.32
CA ARG A 44 15.70 -5.39 11.42
C ARG A 44 16.91 -6.20 11.89
N LEU A 45 18.04 -5.98 11.23
CA LEU A 45 19.33 -6.47 11.69
C LEU A 45 19.84 -5.56 12.81
N THR A 46 19.99 -6.11 14.02
CA THR A 46 20.51 -5.41 15.21
C THR A 46 21.61 -6.28 15.82
N ALA A 47 22.82 -5.74 15.95
CA ALA A 47 23.97 -6.46 16.53
C ALA A 47 24.14 -7.89 15.96
N GLU A 48 24.16 -7.98 14.63
CA GLU A 48 24.30 -9.24 13.86
C GLU A 48 23.16 -10.25 14.02
N LYS A 49 22.08 -9.91 14.74
CA LYS A 49 20.89 -10.75 14.87
C LYS A 49 19.70 -10.12 14.16
N VAL A 50 18.95 -10.94 13.43
CA VAL A 50 17.68 -10.53 12.85
C VAL A 50 16.62 -10.54 13.93
N THR A 51 16.06 -9.37 14.19
CA THR A 51 15.04 -9.15 15.23
C THR A 51 13.74 -8.66 14.61
N ALA A 52 12.62 -9.15 15.12
CA ALA A 52 11.31 -8.62 14.76
C ALA A 52 11.06 -7.29 15.50
N THR A 53 10.74 -6.24 14.77
CA THR A 53 10.40 -4.91 15.34
C THR A 53 8.90 -4.72 15.51
N LYS A 54 8.11 -5.46 14.73
CA LYS A 54 6.65 -5.43 14.73
C LYS A 54 6.12 -6.83 15.01
N CYS A 55 4.97 -6.91 15.67
CA CYS A 55 4.23 -8.15 15.75
C CYS A 55 3.52 -8.46 14.43
N GLY A 56 3.31 -9.73 14.14
CA GLY A 56 2.58 -10.17 12.95
C GLY A 56 2.99 -11.54 12.46
N LEU A 57 2.59 -11.86 11.23
CA LEU A 57 2.90 -13.13 10.59
C LEU A 57 4.20 -13.02 9.78
N LEU A 58 5.17 -13.87 10.04
CA LEU A 58 6.39 -13.93 9.23
C LEU A 58 6.08 -14.56 7.87
N LYS A 59 6.21 -13.77 6.79
CA LYS A 59 5.97 -14.21 5.41
C LYS A 59 7.24 -14.15 4.58
N GLN A 60 7.25 -15.01 3.56
CA GLN A 60 8.28 -15.08 2.53
C GLN A 60 7.63 -14.87 1.16
N SER A 61 8.32 -14.19 0.24
CA SER A 61 7.74 -13.94 -1.08
C SER A 61 7.75 -15.22 -1.92
N PRO A 62 6.61 -15.60 -2.53
CA PRO A 62 6.58 -16.70 -3.50
C PRO A 62 7.43 -16.41 -4.73
N SER A 63 7.50 -15.14 -5.16
CA SER A 63 8.23 -14.72 -6.35
C SER A 63 9.72 -14.46 -6.10
N MET A 64 10.07 -14.12 -4.85
CA MET A 64 11.43 -13.77 -4.45
C MET A 64 11.78 -14.54 -3.17
N PRO A 65 12.34 -15.75 -3.26
CA PRO A 65 12.48 -16.66 -2.12
C PRO A 65 13.39 -16.13 -1.01
N HIS A 66 14.11 -15.04 -1.25
CA HIS A 66 15.00 -14.45 -0.28
C HIS A 66 14.46 -13.19 0.40
N LEU A 67 13.23 -12.77 0.05
CA LEU A 67 12.55 -11.63 0.65
C LEU A 67 11.64 -12.09 1.79
N TYR A 68 11.89 -11.59 2.99
CA TYR A 68 11.12 -11.88 4.19
C TYR A 68 10.52 -10.61 4.77
N TRP A 69 9.27 -10.64 5.23
CA TRP A 69 8.65 -9.50 5.91
C TRP A 69 7.65 -9.97 6.96
N ILE A 70 7.27 -9.06 7.85
CA ILE A 70 6.21 -9.29 8.82
C ILE A 70 4.93 -8.65 8.28
N GLU A 71 3.91 -9.47 8.04
CA GLU A 71 2.58 -8.97 7.74
C GLU A 71 1.90 -8.54 9.04
N ASN A 72 1.50 -7.27 9.09
CA ASN A 72 0.85 -6.67 10.24
C ASN A 72 -0.38 -5.86 9.82
N HIS A 73 -1.40 -5.85 10.66
CA HIS A 73 -2.55 -4.94 10.58
C HIS A 73 -2.13 -3.53 11.03
N GLN A 74 -1.80 -2.67 10.06
CA GLN A 74 -1.39 -1.30 10.31
C GLN A 74 -2.28 -0.34 9.49
N LYS A 75 -2.65 0.79 10.11
CA LYS A 75 -3.39 1.88 9.44
C LYS A 75 -2.51 3.07 9.04
N ARG A 76 -1.47 3.37 9.84
CA ARG A 76 -0.57 4.50 9.57
C ARG A 76 0.38 4.16 8.44
N TYR A 77 0.37 4.95 7.36
CA TYR A 77 1.27 4.76 6.24
C TYR A 77 2.70 5.20 6.58
N VAL A 78 3.68 4.48 6.02
CA VAL A 78 5.10 4.84 6.05
C VAL A 78 5.54 4.92 4.60
N ALA A 79 6.03 6.09 4.19
CA ALA A 79 6.46 6.37 2.84
C ALA A 79 7.61 5.44 2.44
N GLU A 80 7.43 4.71 1.33
CA GLU A 80 8.44 3.84 0.74
C GLU A 80 8.62 4.20 -0.74
N ARG A 81 9.83 4.01 -1.26
CA ARG A 81 10.14 4.35 -2.65
C ARG A 81 9.32 3.49 -3.62
N ASN A 82 8.85 4.09 -4.71
CA ASN A 82 8.06 3.47 -5.77
C ASN A 82 6.64 3.04 -5.37
N ASP A 83 6.16 3.43 -4.19
CA ASP A 83 4.75 3.24 -3.83
C ASP A 83 3.85 4.18 -4.63
N ASP A 84 2.73 3.67 -5.12
CA ASP A 84 1.66 4.48 -5.70
C ASP A 84 0.70 4.90 -4.58
N VAL A 85 0.42 6.19 -4.43
CA VAL A 85 -0.34 6.76 -3.31
C VAL A 85 -1.39 7.76 -3.79
N ILE A 86 -2.45 7.90 -2.99
CA ILE A 86 -3.46 8.95 -3.18
C ILE A 86 -3.22 10.06 -2.17
N GLY A 87 -2.89 11.25 -2.64
CA GLY A 87 -2.66 12.43 -1.82
C GLY A 87 -3.75 13.48 -1.97
N ILE A 88 -3.89 14.36 -0.99
CA ILE A 88 -4.74 15.56 -1.06
C ILE A 88 -3.84 16.78 -1.05
N VAL A 89 -4.02 17.70 -1.99
CA VAL A 89 -3.21 18.92 -2.06
C VAL A 89 -3.57 19.84 -0.89
N THR A 90 -2.60 20.12 -0.03
CA THR A 90 -2.79 20.95 1.17
C THR A 90 -2.41 22.40 0.92
N ASN A 91 -1.32 22.63 0.18
CA ASN A 91 -0.81 23.97 -0.07
C ASN A 91 -0.11 24.05 -1.43
N LYS A 92 -0.08 25.25 -2.00
CA LYS A 92 0.60 25.59 -3.24
C LYS A 92 1.61 26.71 -2.95
N THR A 93 2.90 26.41 -3.09
CA THR A 93 3.99 27.36 -2.82
C THR A 93 4.84 27.52 -4.07
N GLY A 94 4.61 28.59 -4.83
CA GLY A 94 5.35 28.90 -6.05
C GLY A 94 5.29 27.77 -7.08
N ASP A 95 6.39 27.03 -7.19
CA ASP A 95 6.60 25.95 -8.17
C ASP A 95 6.42 24.55 -7.55
N THR A 96 6.10 24.44 -6.26
CA THR A 96 5.85 23.17 -5.58
C THR A 96 4.47 23.13 -4.93
N PHE A 97 3.90 21.93 -4.86
CA PHE A 97 2.68 21.65 -4.13
C PHE A 97 3.01 20.75 -2.95
N ARG A 98 2.42 21.04 -1.79
CA ARG A 98 2.44 20.16 -0.62
C ARG A 98 1.20 19.28 -0.66
N VAL A 99 1.40 18.00 -0.40
CA VAL A 99 0.40 16.96 -0.54
C VAL A 99 0.38 16.11 0.71
N ASP A 100 -0.79 15.98 1.32
CA ASP A 100 -0.99 15.05 2.43
C ASP A 100 -1.20 13.62 1.91
N ILE A 101 -0.25 12.75 2.23
CA ILE A 101 -0.28 11.32 1.92
C ILE A 101 -0.67 10.44 3.11
N GLY A 102 -0.89 11.02 4.31
CA GLY A 102 -1.15 10.26 5.54
C GLY A 102 0.07 9.55 6.13
N ALA A 103 1.28 9.99 5.75
CA ALA A 103 2.54 9.57 6.37
C ALA A 103 2.89 10.47 7.58
N SER A 104 4.12 10.36 8.10
CA SER A 104 4.56 11.25 9.20
C SER A 104 4.75 12.70 8.75
N GLU A 105 5.09 12.89 7.48
CA GLU A 105 5.36 14.18 6.86
C GLU A 105 4.52 14.32 5.60
N GLN A 106 4.27 15.58 5.21
CA GLN A 106 3.64 15.87 3.92
C GLN A 106 4.66 15.66 2.81
N ALA A 107 4.18 15.22 1.65
CA ALA A 107 5.02 15.04 0.50
C ALA A 107 5.02 16.29 -0.38
N THR A 108 6.12 16.52 -1.09
CA THR A 108 6.26 17.63 -2.02
C THR A 108 6.21 17.12 -3.45
N ILE A 109 5.49 17.83 -4.33
CA ILE A 109 5.46 17.57 -5.77
C ILE A 109 5.79 18.84 -6.55
N SER A 110 6.71 18.73 -7.50
CA SER A 110 7.05 19.83 -8.40
C SER A 110 6.01 19.96 -9.52
N PHE A 111 5.74 21.18 -9.99
CA PHE A 111 4.87 21.39 -11.14
C PHE A 111 5.38 20.69 -12.42
N LEU A 112 6.69 20.46 -12.54
CA LEU A 112 7.32 19.75 -13.66
C LEU A 112 7.08 18.23 -13.61
N ALA A 113 6.67 17.70 -12.47
CA ALA A 113 6.45 16.28 -12.26
C ALA A 113 5.09 15.80 -12.79
N PHE A 114 4.38 16.64 -13.55
CA PHE A 114 3.14 16.33 -14.24
C PHE A 114 3.39 16.12 -15.74
N GLU A 115 2.55 15.30 -16.37
CA GLU A 115 2.67 15.05 -17.80
C GLU A 115 2.46 16.33 -18.63
N GLY A 116 3.37 16.62 -19.55
CA GLY A 116 3.29 17.78 -20.42
C GLY A 116 3.49 19.14 -19.72
N ALA A 117 3.96 19.13 -18.47
CA ALA A 117 4.24 20.35 -17.73
C ALA A 117 5.50 21.05 -18.25
N THR A 118 5.38 22.33 -18.57
CA THR A 118 6.49 23.22 -18.92
C THR A 118 6.30 24.56 -18.22
N GLN A 119 7.32 25.42 -18.16
CA GLN A 119 7.15 26.76 -17.57
C GLN A 119 6.01 27.57 -18.22
N LYS A 120 5.69 27.29 -19.49
CA LYS A 120 4.58 27.89 -20.24
C LYS A 120 3.24 27.21 -19.97
N ASN A 121 3.24 25.89 -19.77
CA ASN A 121 2.05 25.08 -19.51
C ASN A 121 2.05 24.55 -18.07
N ARG A 122 1.49 25.35 -17.15
CA ARG A 122 1.40 24.98 -15.72
C ARG A 122 0.15 24.11 -15.49
N PRO A 123 0.28 22.97 -14.77
CA PRO A 123 -0.87 22.11 -14.48
C PRO A 123 -1.88 22.84 -13.57
N GLN A 124 -3.17 22.65 -13.86
CA GLN A 124 -4.26 23.24 -13.08
C GLN A 124 -4.56 22.38 -11.86
N VAL A 125 -3.77 22.55 -10.80
CA VAL A 125 -3.95 21.90 -9.50
C VAL A 125 -4.33 22.94 -8.46
N GLN A 126 -5.42 22.68 -7.75
CA GLN A 126 -5.96 23.50 -6.67
C GLN A 126 -5.79 22.82 -5.30
N ILE A 127 -5.89 23.63 -4.25
CA ILE A 127 -5.90 23.12 -2.87
C ILE A 127 -7.19 22.32 -2.67
N GLY A 128 -7.07 21.13 -2.11
CA GLY A 128 -8.18 20.18 -1.93
C GLY A 128 -8.31 19.13 -3.04
N ASP A 129 -7.59 19.28 -4.15
CA ASP A 129 -7.60 18.28 -5.23
C ASP A 129 -6.97 16.96 -4.78
N LEU A 130 -7.50 15.86 -5.32
CA LEU A 130 -6.95 14.52 -5.14
C LEU A 130 -5.89 14.24 -6.20
N LEU A 131 -4.76 13.72 -5.79
CA LEU A 131 -3.65 13.35 -6.66
C LEU A 131 -3.35 11.86 -6.52
N TYR A 132 -3.28 11.15 -7.65
CA TYR A 132 -2.68 9.82 -7.72
C TYR A 132 -1.26 9.95 -8.25
N ALA A 133 -0.29 9.67 -7.40
CA ALA A 133 1.12 9.89 -7.69
C ALA A 133 1.97 8.74 -7.16
N LYS A 134 3.19 8.62 -7.70
CA LYS A 134 4.20 7.67 -7.23
C LYS A 134 5.22 8.37 -6.35
N LEU A 135 5.67 7.73 -5.27
CA LEU A 135 6.81 8.20 -4.49
C LEU A 135 8.11 7.99 -5.27
N LEU A 136 8.78 9.09 -5.62
CA LEU A 136 10.11 9.07 -6.24
C LEU A 136 11.20 8.91 -5.18
N LEU A 137 11.14 9.74 -4.14
CA LEU A 137 12.08 9.76 -3.03
C LEU A 137 11.31 9.53 -1.73
N ALA A 138 11.75 8.55 -0.95
CA ALA A 138 11.24 8.29 0.38
C ALA A 138 12.43 7.85 1.24
N SER A 139 13.04 8.82 1.93
CA SER A 139 14.13 8.57 2.87
C SER A 139 13.65 8.90 4.28
N LYS A 140 14.27 8.31 5.30
CA LYS A 140 13.87 8.54 6.70
C LYS A 140 14.19 9.95 7.20
N ASP A 141 15.22 10.56 6.62
CA ASP A 141 15.78 11.84 7.05
C ASP A 141 15.42 13.01 6.11
N MET A 142 14.56 12.77 5.11
CA MET A 142 14.19 13.76 4.11
C MET A 142 12.70 13.69 3.78
N GLU A 143 12.11 14.86 3.52
CA GLU A 143 10.70 14.96 3.09
C GLU A 143 10.47 14.11 1.82
N PRO A 144 9.37 13.34 1.74
CA PRO A 144 9.10 12.51 0.57
C PRO A 144 8.71 13.34 -0.65
N GLU A 145 9.16 12.92 -1.82
CA GLU A 145 8.86 13.57 -3.10
C GLU A 145 7.97 12.70 -3.99
N LEU A 146 6.94 13.30 -4.57
CA LEU A 146 6.00 12.63 -5.47
C LEU A 146 6.24 13.00 -6.93
N VAL A 147 5.89 12.07 -7.81
CA VAL A 147 5.94 12.23 -9.27
C VAL A 147 4.69 11.61 -9.92
N CYS A 148 4.11 12.32 -10.89
CA CYS A 148 2.95 11.87 -11.68
C CYS A 148 3.32 11.41 -13.10
N VAL A 149 4.61 11.27 -13.40
CA VAL A 149 5.14 10.77 -14.68
C VAL A 149 5.99 9.52 -14.50
N ASP A 150 6.02 8.66 -15.52
CA ASP A 150 6.97 7.55 -15.58
C ASP A 150 8.38 8.06 -15.92
N SER A 151 9.37 7.18 -15.82
CA SER A 151 10.78 7.45 -16.17
C SER A 151 10.94 7.95 -17.62
N TYR A 152 10.00 7.62 -18.50
CA TYR A 152 9.94 8.06 -19.90
C TYR A 152 9.20 9.39 -20.11
N GLY A 153 8.76 10.05 -19.04
CA GLY A 153 8.05 11.33 -19.11
C GLY A 153 6.58 11.26 -19.55
N LYS A 154 6.00 10.05 -19.66
CA LYS A 154 4.57 9.83 -19.94
C LYS A 154 3.81 9.46 -18.67
N SER A 155 2.55 9.84 -18.55
CA SER A 155 1.70 9.30 -17.49
C SER A 155 1.37 7.83 -17.80
N LYS A 156 1.61 6.94 -16.84
CA LYS A 156 1.21 5.53 -16.95
C LYS A 156 -0.10 5.34 -16.17
N GLY A 157 -1.21 5.17 -16.88
CA GLY A 157 -2.52 4.92 -16.26
C GLY A 157 -3.14 6.18 -15.66
N LEU A 158 -3.78 6.06 -14.50
CA LEU A 158 -4.54 7.12 -13.82
C LEU A 158 -3.67 8.15 -13.05
N LEU A 159 -2.37 8.25 -13.35
CA LEU A 159 -1.48 9.20 -12.66
C LEU A 159 -1.90 10.64 -12.96
N GLY A 160 -1.97 11.48 -11.92
CA GLY A 160 -2.39 12.87 -12.03
C GLY A 160 -3.56 13.23 -11.11
N VAL A 161 -4.35 14.23 -11.50
CA VAL A 161 -5.48 14.73 -10.72
C VAL A 161 -6.68 13.81 -10.88
N LEU A 162 -7.21 13.32 -9.76
CA LEU A 162 -8.43 12.53 -9.72
C LEU A 162 -9.63 13.46 -9.55
N SER A 163 -10.55 13.45 -10.52
CA SER A 163 -11.73 14.31 -10.52
C SER A 163 -13.01 13.58 -10.10
N GLY A 164 -13.67 14.10 -9.07
CA GLY A 164 -14.88 13.53 -8.50
C GLY A 164 -14.62 12.21 -7.77
N GLY A 165 -15.62 11.33 -7.75
CA GLY A 165 -15.55 10.03 -7.08
C GLY A 165 -15.62 10.12 -5.56
N PHE A 166 -15.33 8.99 -4.92
CA PHE A 166 -15.38 8.80 -3.47
C PHE A 166 -14.06 8.22 -2.98
N VAL A 167 -13.53 8.77 -1.88
CA VAL A 167 -12.31 8.27 -1.24
C VAL A 167 -12.65 7.65 0.11
N MET A 168 -12.16 6.45 0.34
CA MET A 168 -12.26 5.77 1.64
C MET A 168 -10.88 5.35 2.15
N GLN A 169 -10.76 5.24 3.48
CA GLN A 169 -9.54 4.79 4.13
C GLN A 169 -9.70 3.34 4.61
N MET A 170 -8.74 2.50 4.26
CA MET A 170 -8.66 1.08 4.59
C MET A 170 -7.33 0.74 5.25
N PRO A 171 -7.25 -0.35 6.03
CA PRO A 171 -5.98 -0.85 6.53
C PRO A 171 -5.00 -1.22 5.40
N LEU A 172 -3.71 -1.00 5.64
CA LEU A 172 -2.67 -1.15 4.61
C LEU A 172 -2.52 -2.60 4.13
N HIS A 173 -2.78 -3.57 5.02
CA HIS A 173 -2.70 -4.99 4.66
C HIS A 173 -3.74 -5.34 3.58
N LEU A 174 -4.91 -4.70 3.61
CA LEU A 174 -5.96 -4.96 2.63
C LEU A 174 -5.49 -4.49 1.26
N ILE A 175 -4.94 -3.29 1.13
CA ILE A 175 -4.42 -2.79 -0.14
C ILE A 175 -3.35 -3.73 -0.72
N ARG A 176 -2.44 -4.24 0.12
CA ARG A 176 -1.43 -5.22 -0.30
C ARG A 176 -2.06 -6.51 -0.79
N LYS A 177 -3.11 -7.00 -0.12
CA LYS A 177 -3.89 -8.17 -0.54
C LYS A 177 -4.62 -7.91 -1.87
N LEU A 178 -5.21 -6.73 -2.04
CA LEU A 178 -5.91 -6.31 -3.27
C LEU A 178 -4.96 -6.18 -4.46
N ARG A 179 -3.69 -5.79 -4.24
CA ARG A 179 -2.67 -5.66 -5.29
C ARG A 179 -1.89 -6.96 -5.56
N ALA A 180 -2.11 -8.01 -4.76
CA ALA A 180 -1.34 -9.23 -4.87
C ALA A 180 -1.57 -9.94 -6.23
N PRO A 181 -0.52 -10.45 -6.88
CA PRO A 181 -0.66 -11.20 -8.12
C PRO A 181 -1.44 -12.49 -7.84
N GLY A 182 -2.62 -12.62 -8.44
CA GLY A 182 -3.53 -13.76 -8.24
C GLY A 182 -4.90 -13.38 -7.67
N PHE A 183 -5.07 -12.18 -7.13
CA PHE A 183 -6.38 -11.67 -6.72
C PHE A 183 -6.83 -10.53 -7.64
N ASP A 184 -7.65 -10.87 -8.64
CA ASP A 184 -8.20 -9.89 -9.58
C ASP A 184 -9.43 -9.20 -9.00
N VAL A 185 -9.20 -8.25 -8.07
CA VAL A 185 -10.24 -7.40 -7.46
C VAL A 185 -11.15 -6.80 -8.53
N GLN A 186 -10.56 -6.33 -9.63
CA GLN A 186 -11.28 -5.69 -10.72
C GLN A 186 -12.28 -6.63 -11.38
N ARG A 187 -11.92 -7.92 -11.57
CA ARG A 187 -12.83 -8.90 -12.17
C ARG A 187 -14.00 -9.21 -11.25
N VAL A 188 -13.74 -9.30 -9.95
CA VAL A 188 -14.78 -9.56 -8.95
C VAL A 188 -15.75 -8.37 -8.88
N LEU A 189 -15.22 -7.16 -8.75
CA LEU A 189 -16.02 -5.94 -8.66
C LEU A 189 -16.69 -5.56 -9.98
N ALA A 190 -16.17 -5.99 -11.14
CA ALA A 190 -16.78 -5.73 -12.45
C ALA A 190 -18.22 -6.28 -12.56
N LYS A 191 -18.59 -7.26 -11.73
CA LYS A 191 -19.98 -7.75 -11.62
C LYS A 191 -20.94 -6.71 -11.02
N LEU A 192 -20.44 -5.74 -10.25
CA LEU A 192 -21.24 -4.71 -9.59
C LEU A 192 -21.55 -3.51 -10.50
N GLY A 193 -20.78 -3.32 -11.58
CA GLY A 193 -20.99 -2.22 -12.51
C GLY A 193 -19.70 -1.75 -13.19
N THR A 194 -19.83 -0.67 -13.96
CA THR A 194 -18.69 0.03 -14.57
C THR A 194 -18.16 1.08 -13.60
N PHE A 195 -16.87 0.96 -13.26
CA PHE A 195 -16.22 1.87 -12.32
C PHE A 195 -14.75 2.04 -12.66
N GLU A 196 -14.19 3.15 -12.19
CA GLU A 196 -12.78 3.43 -12.11
C GLU A 196 -12.35 3.29 -10.64
N ILE A 197 -11.20 2.65 -10.40
CA ILE A 197 -10.63 2.48 -9.07
C ILE A 197 -9.15 2.82 -9.09
N ALA A 198 -8.70 3.58 -8.10
CA ALA A 198 -7.29 3.78 -7.81
C ALA A 198 -6.99 3.31 -6.39
N LEU A 199 -5.95 2.48 -6.25
CA LEU A 199 -5.53 1.89 -4.98
C LEU A 199 -4.22 2.54 -4.54
N GLY A 200 -4.26 3.35 -3.49
CA GLY A 200 -3.07 3.93 -2.87
C GLY A 200 -2.51 3.00 -1.79
N MET A 201 -1.20 2.72 -1.86
CA MET A 201 -0.45 1.96 -0.85
C MET A 201 -0.51 2.59 0.55
N ASN A 202 -0.93 3.85 0.63
CA ASN A 202 -1.22 4.58 1.86
C ASN A 202 -2.58 4.24 2.50
N GLY A 203 -3.29 3.24 1.99
CA GLY A 203 -4.59 2.84 2.55
C GLY A 203 -5.74 3.70 2.06
N ARG A 204 -5.51 4.62 1.11
CA ARG A 204 -6.59 5.40 0.49
C ARG A 204 -7.01 4.71 -0.80
N VAL A 205 -8.32 4.54 -0.96
CA VAL A 205 -8.93 3.96 -2.17
C VAL A 205 -9.87 4.99 -2.76
N TRP A 206 -9.69 5.30 -4.04
CA TRP A 206 -10.59 6.16 -4.79
C TRP A 206 -11.44 5.33 -5.73
N ILE A 207 -12.75 5.60 -5.74
CA ILE A 207 -13.75 4.86 -6.49
C ILE A 207 -14.62 5.87 -7.24
N LYS A 208 -14.85 5.65 -8.53
CA LYS A 208 -15.77 6.45 -9.33
C LYS A 208 -16.59 5.53 -10.21
N ALA A 209 -17.89 5.45 -9.93
CA ALA A 209 -18.86 4.77 -10.79
C ALA A 209 -19.83 5.78 -11.41
N ASN A 210 -20.64 5.33 -12.36
CA ASN A 210 -21.66 6.17 -13.00
C ASN A 210 -22.80 6.54 -12.04
N SER A 211 -23.11 5.67 -11.08
CA SER A 211 -24.15 5.87 -10.06
C SER A 211 -23.55 5.96 -8.66
N VAL A 212 -24.15 6.79 -7.82
CA VAL A 212 -23.81 6.87 -6.39
C VAL A 212 -24.12 5.53 -5.70
N LYS A 213 -25.21 4.85 -6.10
CA LYS A 213 -25.57 3.52 -5.56
C LYS A 213 -24.45 2.51 -5.80
N ASP A 214 -23.95 2.45 -7.04
CA ASP A 214 -22.87 1.53 -7.42
C ASP A 214 -21.58 1.86 -6.68
N THR A 215 -21.27 3.15 -6.53
CA THR A 215 -20.09 3.60 -5.78
C THR A 215 -20.16 3.14 -4.31
N ILE A 216 -21.31 3.27 -3.66
CA ILE A 216 -21.54 2.80 -2.29
C ILE A 216 -21.43 1.27 -2.20
N ALA A 217 -22.00 0.54 -3.16
CA ALA A 217 -21.94 -0.91 -3.20
C ALA A 217 -20.52 -1.43 -3.31
N ILE A 218 -19.73 -0.83 -4.20
CA ILE A 218 -18.32 -1.18 -4.39
C ILE A 218 -17.51 -0.85 -3.13
N ALA A 219 -17.73 0.31 -2.52
CA ALA A 219 -17.05 0.69 -1.27
C ALA A 219 -17.35 -0.30 -0.13
N ASN A 220 -18.62 -0.69 0.03
CA ASN A 220 -19.04 -1.67 1.02
C ASN A 220 -18.47 -3.06 0.73
N ALA A 221 -18.46 -3.47 -0.53
CA ALA A 221 -17.86 -4.74 -0.95
C ALA A 221 -16.38 -4.77 -0.56
N ILE A 222 -15.61 -3.72 -0.89
CA ILE A 222 -14.18 -3.61 -0.54
C ILE A 222 -13.98 -3.67 0.98
N SER A 223 -14.86 -3.02 1.76
CA SER A 223 -14.78 -3.08 3.22
C SER A 223 -14.98 -4.50 3.78
N LEU A 224 -15.81 -5.31 3.14
CA LEU A 224 -16.06 -6.70 3.55
C LEU A 224 -14.91 -7.64 3.21
N LEU A 225 -14.12 -7.33 2.17
CA LEU A 225 -12.96 -8.14 1.75
C LEU A 225 -11.86 -8.24 2.83
N GLU A 226 -11.86 -7.32 3.80
CA GLU A 226 -10.92 -7.34 4.93
C GLU A 226 -11.03 -8.63 5.73
N PHE A 227 -12.26 -9.09 6.00
CA PHE A 227 -12.53 -10.20 6.93
C PHE A 227 -12.73 -11.55 6.21
N MET A 228 -12.69 -11.56 4.88
CA MET A 228 -13.02 -12.75 4.09
C MET A 228 -11.76 -13.43 3.55
N ARG A 229 -11.80 -14.75 3.46
CA ARG A 229 -10.76 -15.53 2.76
C ARG A 229 -10.97 -15.42 1.25
N ASN A 230 -9.90 -15.63 0.48
CA ASN A 230 -9.95 -15.44 -0.97
C ASN A 230 -11.05 -16.25 -1.67
N ASP A 231 -11.38 -17.44 -1.13
CA ASP A 231 -12.40 -18.34 -1.67
C ASP A 231 -13.83 -17.83 -1.43
N GLU A 232 -14.06 -17.13 -0.32
CA GLU A 232 -15.39 -16.65 0.11
C GLU A 232 -15.77 -15.32 -0.57
N ILE A 233 -14.78 -14.61 -1.13
CA ILE A 233 -14.97 -13.29 -1.71
C ILE A 233 -15.94 -13.31 -2.89
N GLN A 234 -15.86 -14.32 -3.77
CA GLN A 234 -16.73 -14.39 -4.93
C GLN A 234 -18.21 -14.52 -4.53
N PHE A 235 -18.48 -15.36 -3.53
CA PHE A 235 -19.82 -15.55 -2.99
C PHE A 235 -20.33 -14.27 -2.33
N ALA A 236 -19.49 -13.58 -1.54
CA ALA A 236 -19.87 -12.35 -0.88
C ALA A 236 -20.24 -11.23 -1.86
N VAL A 237 -19.47 -11.09 -2.95
CA VAL A 237 -19.78 -10.09 -3.98
C VAL A 237 -21.09 -10.41 -4.69
N GLU A 238 -21.37 -11.68 -4.98
CA GLU A 238 -22.66 -12.08 -5.56
C GLU A 238 -23.85 -11.78 -4.64
N GLN A 239 -23.70 -11.98 -3.33
CA GLN A 239 -24.73 -11.62 -2.35
C GLN A 239 -24.99 -10.11 -2.34
N ILE A 240 -23.96 -9.28 -2.43
CA ILE A 240 -24.08 -7.82 -2.48
C ILE A 240 -24.75 -7.38 -3.79
N THR A 241 -24.39 -7.97 -4.93
CA THR A 241 -25.03 -7.69 -6.22
C THR A 241 -26.52 -8.04 -6.18
N ASN A 242 -26.87 -9.20 -5.61
CA ASN A 242 -28.27 -9.63 -5.50
C ASN A 242 -29.07 -8.70 -4.57
N ALA A 243 -28.48 -8.27 -3.46
CA ALA A 243 -29.11 -7.30 -2.57
C ALA A 243 -29.34 -5.96 -3.27
N MET A 244 -28.40 -5.51 -4.12
CA MET A 244 -28.52 -4.27 -4.90
C MET A 244 -29.62 -4.32 -5.96
N CYS A 245 -29.77 -5.44 -6.67
CA CYS A 245 -30.82 -5.61 -7.68
C CYS A 245 -32.23 -5.69 -7.09
N ALA A 246 -32.36 -5.96 -5.79
CA ALA A 246 -33.65 -6.05 -5.10
C ALA A 246 -34.24 -4.68 -4.70
N PHE A 247 -33.50 -3.58 -4.89
CA PHE A 247 -33.90 -2.20 -4.52
C PHE A 247 -34.17 -1.29 -5.71
#